data_AF-A0A182R2S9-F1
#
_entry.id   AF-A0A182R2S9-F1
#
_cell.length_a   1.000
_cell.length_b   1.000
_cell.length_c   1.000
_cell.angle_alpha   90.00
_cell.angle_beta   90.00
_cell.angle_gamma   90.00
#
_symmetry.space_group_name_H-M   'P 1'
#
loop_
_entity.id
_entity.type
_entity.pdbx_description
1 polymer ?
#
loop_
_entity_poly.entity_id
_entity_poly.type
_entity_poly.pdbx_seq_one_letter_code
_entity_poly.pdbx_strand_id
1 'polypeptide(L)'
;MVRAYIILISTTLVTVCEFVSTKLTTVSNDHHGTSARAFYRSLDDNGYSPTLALILQDYMLINSTGIIAWSNPTFAYYDQQLIDAIQQQLEVENAQDPYDQHELQADHVSSLLPLYGGLKFLTYYCGPGNWSVDGSTVQNAYFSSIDQCCKQHDECPDTIVERRDYQRYEDLPYKPQIFTRLRCNCDVEFLSCLQNISTFFSYAVAWIYTKFQHNCFDYEHPVMECTAKKNDGLFTADRCLTYMVDNSHVKRWQWFDIPYLSSNLLIFPEVEYRYELDWFNILFDRKVSKP
;
A
#
# COMPACT_ATOMS: atom_id res chain seq x y z
N MET A 1 22.51 43.91 -12.00
CA MET A 1 22.54 43.43 -13.40
C MET A 1 21.99 42.02 -13.40
N VAL A 2 20.78 41.87 -13.92
CA VAL A 2 20.03 40.61 -14.03
C VAL A 2 20.63 39.82 -15.19
N ARG A 3 21.00 38.55 -14.96
CA ARG A 3 21.23 37.59 -16.03
C ARG A 3 20.22 36.46 -15.90
N ALA A 4 19.31 36.43 -16.86
CA ALA A 4 18.29 35.42 -17.05
C ALA A 4 18.95 34.07 -17.42
N TYR A 5 18.50 33.01 -16.75
CA TYR A 5 18.59 31.65 -17.25
C TYR A 5 17.16 31.08 -17.26
N ILE A 6 16.54 31.13 -18.43
CA ILE A 6 15.33 30.38 -18.74
C ILE A 6 15.72 29.34 -19.78
N ILE A 7 15.10 28.16 -19.62
CA ILE A 7 14.79 27.08 -20.56
C ILE A 7 15.75 25.86 -20.54
N LEU A 8 15.08 24.68 -20.45
CA LEU A 8 15.49 23.29 -20.74
C LEU A 8 16.05 22.53 -19.51
N ILE A 9 15.40 21.52 -18.92
CA ILE A 9 14.68 20.40 -19.54
C ILE A 9 13.63 19.78 -18.59
N SER A 10 12.42 19.65 -19.15
CA SER A 10 11.24 18.96 -18.65
C SER A 10 11.10 17.59 -19.35
N THR A 11 12.06 16.67 -19.20
CA THR A 11 11.94 15.34 -19.87
C THR A 11 12.41 14.12 -19.08
N THR A 12 12.86 14.25 -17.83
CA THR A 12 13.29 13.07 -17.04
C THR A 12 12.14 12.35 -16.32
N LEU A 13 10.96 12.96 -16.18
CA LEU A 13 9.79 12.33 -15.56
C LEU A 13 8.84 11.64 -16.55
N VAL A 14 9.01 11.86 -17.86
CA VAL A 14 8.14 11.26 -18.90
C VAL A 14 8.69 9.93 -19.41
N THR A 15 10.01 9.72 -19.34
CA THR A 15 10.67 8.53 -19.90
C THR A 15 10.38 7.23 -19.14
N VAL A 16 10.04 7.30 -17.84
CA VAL A 16 9.61 6.10 -17.09
C VAL A 16 8.24 5.61 -17.59
N CYS A 17 7.36 6.52 -17.99
CA CYS A 17 6.02 6.16 -18.47
C CYS A 17 6.03 5.55 -19.88
N GLU A 18 6.91 6.02 -20.76
CA GLU A 18 7.00 5.50 -22.14
C GLU A 18 7.67 4.12 -22.24
N PHE A 19 8.63 3.79 -21.37
CA PHE A 19 9.23 2.44 -21.33
C PHE A 19 8.27 1.37 -20.81
N VAL A 20 7.33 1.74 -19.92
CA VAL A 20 6.29 0.83 -19.43
C VAL A 20 5.24 0.55 -20.53
N SER A 21 4.93 1.55 -21.37
CA SER A 21 3.85 1.44 -22.34
C SER A 21 4.20 0.59 -23.58
N THR A 22 5.48 0.50 -23.96
CA THR A 22 5.91 -0.25 -25.16
C THR A 22 6.15 -1.74 -24.93
N LYS A 23 6.35 -2.19 -23.68
CA LYS A 23 6.40 -3.62 -23.34
C LYS A 23 5.04 -4.24 -22.98
N LEU A 24 3.99 -3.43 -22.82
CA LEU A 24 2.64 -3.91 -22.51
C LEU A 24 1.80 -4.28 -23.74
N THR A 25 2.27 -3.96 -24.95
CA THR A 25 1.58 -4.30 -26.19
C THR A 25 2.07 -5.65 -26.73
N THR A 26 1.62 -6.74 -26.09
CA THR A 26 1.24 -8.04 -26.70
C THR A 26 1.26 -9.13 -25.62
N VAL A 27 0.28 -9.13 -24.70
CA VAL A 27 -0.13 -10.39 -24.05
C VAL A 27 -1.65 -10.38 -23.94
N SER A 28 -2.27 -11.05 -24.91
CA SER A 28 -3.67 -11.45 -24.87
C SER A 28 -3.81 -12.64 -23.91
N ASN A 29 -4.78 -12.54 -22.99
CA ASN A 29 -5.28 -13.53 -22.03
C ASN A 29 -4.40 -13.92 -20.81
N ASP A 30 -5.04 -13.82 -19.63
CA ASP A 30 -4.84 -14.60 -18.40
C ASP A 30 -3.70 -14.36 -17.40
N HIS A 31 -3.03 -13.20 -17.37
CA HIS A 31 -1.75 -13.09 -16.64
C HIS A 31 -1.54 -11.82 -15.77
N HIS A 32 -2.49 -11.48 -14.87
CA HIS A 32 -2.33 -10.39 -13.87
C HIS A 32 -1.38 -10.75 -12.70
N GLY A 33 -1.41 -11.97 -12.17
CA GLY A 33 -0.47 -12.38 -11.11
C GLY A 33 0.99 -12.40 -11.58
N THR A 34 1.22 -12.64 -12.86
CA THR A 34 2.52 -12.58 -13.53
C THR A 34 3.01 -11.15 -13.76
N SER A 35 2.13 -10.17 -13.98
CA SER A 35 2.55 -8.77 -14.13
C SER A 35 2.95 -8.14 -12.79
N ALA A 36 2.21 -8.43 -11.71
CA ALA A 36 2.61 -8.04 -10.35
C ALA A 36 3.95 -8.65 -9.97
N ARG A 37 4.10 -9.98 -10.12
CA ARG A 37 5.37 -10.67 -9.84
C ARG A 37 6.52 -10.19 -10.73
N ALA A 38 6.26 -9.88 -12.00
CA ALA A 38 7.28 -9.33 -12.90
C ALA A 38 7.70 -7.92 -12.50
N PHE A 39 6.76 -7.08 -12.07
CA PHE A 39 7.06 -5.77 -11.49
C PHE A 39 7.92 -5.90 -10.24
N TYR A 40 7.53 -6.76 -9.29
CA TYR A 40 8.32 -7.03 -8.08
C TYR A 40 9.71 -7.60 -8.41
N ARG A 41 9.83 -8.53 -9.36
CA ARG A 41 11.15 -9.03 -9.83
C ARG A 41 11.99 -7.92 -10.46
N SER A 42 11.38 -7.05 -11.25
CA SER A 42 12.08 -5.89 -11.82
C SER A 42 12.53 -4.91 -10.74
N LEU A 43 11.82 -4.78 -9.62
CA LEU A 43 12.30 -4.02 -8.47
C LEU A 43 13.43 -4.75 -7.74
N ASP A 44 13.36 -6.08 -7.64
CA ASP A 44 14.42 -6.97 -7.12
C ASP A 44 15.73 -6.82 -7.90
N ASP A 45 15.64 -6.85 -9.23
CA ASP A 45 16.79 -6.85 -10.13
C ASP A 45 17.45 -5.47 -10.29
N ASN A 46 16.68 -4.37 -10.14
CA ASN A 46 17.18 -3.00 -10.36
C ASN A 46 17.48 -2.21 -9.07
N GLY A 47 17.28 -2.83 -7.90
CA GLY A 47 17.59 -2.25 -6.59
C GLY A 47 16.43 -1.46 -5.97
N TYR A 48 16.28 -1.62 -4.66
CA TYR A 48 15.21 -0.99 -3.86
C TYR A 48 15.64 0.33 -3.19
N SER A 49 16.88 0.76 -3.35
CA SER A 49 17.53 1.72 -2.47
C SER A 49 16.90 3.11 -2.42
N PRO A 50 16.44 3.70 -3.55
CA PRO A 50 15.63 4.92 -3.48
C PRO A 50 14.36 4.75 -2.63
N THR A 51 13.73 3.57 -2.70
CA THR A 51 12.55 3.24 -1.91
C THR A 51 12.91 3.07 -0.43
N LEU A 52 14.01 2.36 -0.13
CA LEU A 52 14.51 2.18 1.24
C LEU A 52 14.83 3.52 1.91
N ALA A 53 15.47 4.43 1.17
CA ALA A 53 15.79 5.78 1.65
C ALA A 53 14.53 6.58 1.97
N LEU A 54 13.51 6.53 1.11
CA LEU A 54 12.24 7.22 1.35
C LEU A 54 11.48 6.66 2.55
N ILE A 55 11.40 5.33 2.69
CA ILE A 55 10.77 4.67 3.83
C ILE A 55 11.47 5.10 5.13
N LEU A 56 12.81 5.04 5.15
CA LEU A 56 13.58 5.40 6.34
C LEU A 56 13.41 6.88 6.70
N GLN A 57 13.46 7.78 5.72
CA GLN A 57 13.27 9.21 5.92
C GLN A 57 11.88 9.52 6.50
N ASP A 58 10.81 8.96 5.92
CA ASP A 58 9.45 9.18 6.40
C ASP A 58 9.24 8.57 7.79
N TYR A 59 9.81 7.38 8.05
CA TYR A 59 9.75 6.73 9.37
C TYR A 59 10.37 7.61 10.45
N MET A 60 11.58 8.13 10.21
CA MET A 60 12.28 9.02 11.13
C MET A 60 11.48 10.31 11.37
N LEU A 61 10.91 10.88 10.30
CA LEU A 61 10.07 12.08 10.40
C LEU A 61 8.85 11.82 11.29
N ILE A 62 8.06 10.78 11.00
CA ILE A 62 6.82 10.50 11.74
C ILE A 62 7.13 10.22 13.22
N ASN A 63 8.13 9.38 13.51
CA ASN A 63 8.47 9.03 14.89
C ASN A 63 9.04 10.24 15.67
N SER A 64 9.63 11.23 14.99
CA SER A 64 10.11 12.47 15.63
C SER A 64 8.99 13.44 16.03
N THR A 65 7.83 13.39 15.36
CA THR A 65 6.71 14.31 15.63
C THR A 65 5.85 13.92 16.82
N GLY A 66 5.97 12.69 17.33
CA GLY A 66 5.35 12.24 18.59
C GLY A 66 3.83 12.07 18.58
N ILE A 67 3.16 12.17 17.42
CA ILE A 67 1.68 12.10 17.34
C ILE A 67 1.20 10.64 17.16
N ILE A 68 1.96 9.80 16.44
CA ILE A 68 1.82 8.33 16.40
C ILE A 68 3.22 7.73 16.34
N ALA A 69 3.59 6.94 17.34
CA ALA A 69 4.85 6.24 17.34
C ALA A 69 4.67 4.86 16.72
N TRP A 70 5.24 4.62 15.53
CA TRP A 70 5.52 3.27 15.04
C TRP A 70 6.69 2.71 15.84
N SER A 71 6.47 2.56 17.15
CA SER A 71 7.47 2.11 18.10
C SER A 71 6.86 1.04 18.99
N ASN A 72 7.48 -0.14 18.94
CA ASN A 72 7.14 -1.26 19.78
C ASN A 72 8.36 -1.63 20.64
N PRO A 73 8.34 -1.35 21.96
CA PRO A 73 9.45 -1.65 22.85
C PRO A 73 9.88 -3.12 22.84
N THR A 74 8.94 -4.04 22.61
CA THR A 74 9.23 -5.48 22.50
C THR A 74 10.14 -5.81 21.32
N PHE A 75 10.07 -5.01 20.25
CA PHE A 75 10.78 -5.26 19.00
C PHE A 75 11.85 -4.20 18.67
N ALA A 76 12.11 -3.25 19.58
CA ALA A 76 13.05 -2.15 19.36
C ALA A 76 14.45 -2.62 18.92
N TYR A 77 14.93 -3.76 19.43
CA TYR A 77 16.22 -4.34 19.02
C TYR A 77 16.22 -4.79 17.55
N TYR A 78 15.12 -5.39 17.08
CA TYR A 78 14.98 -5.82 15.68
C TYR A 78 14.82 -4.61 14.76
N ASP A 79 14.03 -3.61 15.18
CA ASP A 79 13.89 -2.35 14.45
C ASP A 79 15.25 -1.67 14.27
N GLN A 80 16.05 -1.59 15.34
CA GLN A 80 17.39 -0.99 15.25
C GLN A 80 18.30 -1.74 14.28
N GLN A 81 18.36 -3.08 14.37
CA GLN A 81 19.17 -3.87 13.43
C GLN A 81 18.75 -3.68 11.98
N LEU A 82 17.44 -3.59 11.73
CA LEU A 82 16.90 -3.41 10.39
C LEU A 82 17.20 -2.02 9.83
N ILE A 83 17.06 -0.98 10.65
CA ILE A 83 17.41 0.39 10.31
C ILE A 83 18.90 0.51 10.02
N ASP A 84 19.76 -0.05 10.87
CA ASP A 84 21.22 -0.02 10.71
C ASP A 84 21.63 -0.74 9.41
N ALA A 85 21.03 -1.89 9.11
CA ALA A 85 21.29 -2.62 7.88
C ALA A 85 20.89 -1.82 6.62
N ILE A 86 19.76 -1.12 6.65
CA ILE A 86 19.34 -0.24 5.55
C ILE A 86 20.32 0.92 5.38
N GLN A 87 20.70 1.58 6.47
CA GLN A 87 21.64 2.69 6.44
C GLN A 87 22.98 2.26 5.84
N GLN A 88 23.51 1.12 6.28
CA GLN A 88 24.75 0.56 5.72
C GLN A 88 24.62 0.24 4.23
N GLN A 89 23.50 -0.34 3.79
CA GLN A 89 23.28 -0.60 2.36
C GLN A 89 23.29 0.71 1.55
N LEU A 90 22.58 1.74 2.02
CA LEU A 90 22.52 3.05 1.36
C LEU A 90 23.88 3.76 1.33
N GLU A 91 24.69 3.60 2.38
CA GLU A 91 26.06 4.14 2.44
C GLU A 91 27.00 3.45 1.45
N VAL A 92 26.95 2.12 1.37
CA VAL A 92 27.75 1.32 0.42
C VAL A 92 27.40 1.73 -1.01
N GLU A 93 26.12 1.77 -1.37
CA GLU A 93 25.72 2.16 -2.73
C GLU A 93 26.09 3.60 -3.11
N ASN A 94 26.14 4.52 -2.13
CA ASN A 94 26.62 5.87 -2.36
C ASN A 94 28.15 5.96 -2.47
N ALA A 95 28.88 4.99 -1.90
CA ALA A 95 30.33 4.89 -1.97
C ALA A 95 30.83 4.09 -3.19
N GLN A 96 29.98 3.26 -3.81
CA GLN A 96 30.30 2.55 -5.04
C GLN A 96 30.29 3.52 -6.25
N ASP A 97 31.49 3.96 -6.63
CA ASP A 97 31.79 4.51 -7.96
C ASP A 97 31.44 3.45 -9.04
N PRO A 98 30.86 3.77 -10.22
CA PRO A 98 30.29 2.78 -11.15
C PRO A 98 31.27 1.79 -11.82
N TYR A 99 32.52 1.67 -11.34
CA TYR A 99 33.60 1.00 -12.07
C TYR A 99 34.28 -0.20 -11.39
N ASP A 100 33.85 -0.65 -10.21
CA ASP A 100 34.46 -1.85 -9.59
C ASP A 100 33.41 -2.88 -9.14
N GLN A 101 33.10 -3.83 -10.04
CA GLN A 101 32.57 -5.14 -9.66
C GLN A 101 33.75 -6.07 -9.39
N HIS A 102 34.02 -6.39 -8.12
CA HIS A 102 34.79 -7.59 -7.79
C HIS A 102 34.10 -8.44 -6.74
N GLU A 103 34.03 -9.74 -7.07
CA GLU A 103 33.57 -10.87 -6.27
C GLU A 103 34.27 -10.89 -4.90
N LEU A 104 33.50 -11.09 -3.82
CA LEU A 104 34.07 -11.45 -2.52
C LEU A 104 33.25 -12.57 -1.87
N GLN A 105 34.00 -13.58 -1.47
CA GLN A 105 33.65 -14.92 -1.06
C GLN A 105 32.87 -14.95 0.26
N ALA A 106 31.84 -15.81 0.30
CA ALA A 106 31.04 -16.07 1.48
C ALA A 106 31.79 -16.94 2.49
N ASP A 107 32.01 -16.43 3.71
CA ASP A 107 32.22 -17.26 4.90
C ASP A 107 32.06 -16.43 6.21
N HIS A 108 30.82 -16.29 6.69
CA HIS A 108 30.44 -16.42 8.11
C HIS A 108 28.93 -16.17 8.27
N VAL A 109 28.22 -17.16 8.81
CA VAL A 109 26.76 -17.15 9.02
C VAL A 109 26.36 -16.12 10.08
N SER A 110 25.64 -15.07 9.65
CA SER A 110 24.82 -14.21 10.52
C SER A 110 23.38 -14.30 10.03
N SER A 111 22.46 -14.70 10.92
CA SER A 111 21.05 -15.01 10.60
C SER A 111 20.19 -13.80 10.19
N LEU A 112 20.78 -12.66 9.85
CA LEU A 112 20.06 -11.41 9.56
C LEU A 112 20.68 -10.55 8.43
N LEU A 113 21.52 -11.08 7.53
CA LEU A 113 21.98 -10.32 6.34
C LEU A 113 21.70 -11.03 5.00
N PRO A 114 21.35 -10.27 3.94
CA PRO A 114 20.86 -10.81 2.67
C PRO A 114 22.00 -11.29 1.77
N LEU A 115 21.94 -12.56 1.41
CA LEU A 115 22.73 -13.14 0.34
C LEU A 115 22.18 -12.60 -1.00
N TYR A 116 22.87 -11.63 -1.61
CA TYR A 116 22.58 -11.03 -2.93
C TYR A 116 21.09 -10.65 -3.17
N GLY A 117 20.72 -9.38 -2.92
CA GLY A 117 19.38 -8.87 -3.30
C GLY A 117 18.78 -7.76 -2.45
N GLY A 118 19.54 -7.15 -1.53
CA GLY A 118 19.07 -6.03 -0.71
C GLY A 118 18.01 -6.43 0.34
N LEU A 119 17.58 -5.45 1.15
CA LEU A 119 16.53 -5.67 2.13
C LEU A 119 15.16 -5.87 1.45
N LYS A 120 14.68 -7.12 1.49
CA LYS A 120 13.41 -7.54 0.89
C LYS A 120 12.28 -7.39 1.91
N PHE A 121 11.37 -6.44 1.72
CA PHE A 121 10.12 -6.31 2.50
C PHE A 121 9.06 -7.33 2.05
N LEU A 122 9.47 -8.59 1.89
CA LEU A 122 8.59 -9.69 1.52
C LEU A 122 8.69 -10.80 2.56
N THR A 123 7.55 -11.26 3.04
CA THR A 123 7.42 -12.42 3.92
C THR A 123 6.70 -13.55 3.17
N TYR A 124 6.13 -14.53 3.86
CA TYR A 124 5.34 -15.56 3.18
C TYR A 124 4.00 -15.03 2.64
N TYR A 125 3.46 -13.96 3.22
CA TYR A 125 2.19 -13.36 2.81
C TYR A 125 2.29 -11.87 2.47
N CYS A 126 3.25 -11.12 3.02
CA CYS A 126 3.43 -9.72 2.64
C CYS A 126 4.12 -9.67 1.27
N GLY A 127 3.35 -9.56 0.19
CA GLY A 127 3.87 -9.60 -1.18
C GLY A 127 2.83 -9.99 -2.23
N PRO A 128 3.24 -10.21 -3.49
CA PRO A 128 2.35 -10.68 -4.54
C PRO A 128 1.94 -12.15 -4.33
N GLY A 129 0.79 -12.34 -3.68
CA GLY A 129 0.21 -13.62 -3.31
C GLY A 129 0.95 -14.28 -2.12
N ASN A 130 0.53 -15.49 -1.75
CA ASN A 130 1.18 -16.25 -0.69
C ASN A 130 2.25 -17.21 -1.22
N TRP A 131 3.36 -17.33 -0.48
CA TRP A 131 4.47 -18.25 -0.71
C TRP A 131 4.57 -19.32 0.38
N SER A 132 3.56 -19.39 1.26
CA SER A 132 3.46 -20.42 2.29
C SER A 132 3.13 -21.79 1.68
N VAL A 133 3.92 -22.81 2.04
CA VAL A 133 3.75 -24.18 1.50
C VAL A 133 2.65 -24.94 2.24
N ASP A 134 2.44 -24.65 3.52
CA ASP A 134 1.56 -25.38 4.44
C ASP A 134 0.54 -24.46 5.15
N GLY A 135 0.49 -23.19 4.78
CA GLY A 135 -0.37 -22.19 5.41
C GLY A 135 0.21 -21.57 6.68
N SER A 136 1.46 -21.91 7.04
CA SER A 136 2.18 -21.29 8.16
C SER A 136 2.67 -19.87 7.81
N THR A 137 2.75 -19.01 8.82
CA THR A 137 3.50 -17.74 8.73
C THR A 137 5.00 -17.98 8.89
N VAL A 138 5.81 -16.98 8.60
CA VAL A 138 7.23 -16.96 8.97
C VAL A 138 7.44 -17.28 10.46
N GLN A 139 8.44 -18.10 10.76
CA GLN A 139 8.69 -18.61 12.13
C GLN A 139 9.32 -17.60 13.08
N ASN A 140 9.89 -16.51 12.55
CA ASN A 140 10.50 -15.46 13.37
C ASN A 140 9.40 -14.60 14.02
N ALA A 141 9.42 -14.49 15.36
CA ALA A 141 8.43 -13.74 16.14
C ALA A 141 8.28 -12.27 15.73
N TYR A 142 9.36 -11.62 15.26
CA TYR A 142 9.31 -10.24 14.75
C TYR A 142 8.45 -10.12 13.50
N PHE A 143 8.58 -11.07 12.56
CA PHE A 143 7.85 -11.03 11.29
C PHE A 143 6.51 -11.77 11.34
N SER A 144 6.33 -12.73 12.26
CA SER A 144 5.14 -13.61 12.31
C SER A 144 3.84 -12.83 12.48
N SER A 145 3.82 -11.83 13.36
CA SER A 145 2.64 -10.97 13.56
C SER A 145 2.30 -10.16 12.31
N ILE A 146 3.32 -9.65 11.61
CA ILE A 146 3.19 -8.85 10.39
C ILE A 146 2.68 -9.72 9.25
N ASP A 147 3.26 -10.90 9.11
CA ASP A 147 2.88 -11.90 8.12
C ASP A 147 1.45 -12.40 8.34
N GLN A 148 1.00 -12.48 9.60
CA GLN A 148 -0.39 -12.77 9.94
C GLN A 148 -1.36 -11.66 9.49
N CYS A 149 -0.97 -10.38 9.60
CA CYS A 149 -1.78 -9.28 9.03
C CYS A 149 -1.91 -9.43 7.51
N CYS A 150 -0.80 -9.72 6.82
CA CYS A 150 -0.81 -9.93 5.37
C CYS A 150 -1.60 -11.18 4.97
N LYS A 151 -1.54 -12.25 5.75
CA LYS A 151 -2.34 -13.46 5.53
C LYS A 151 -3.84 -13.16 5.60
N GLN A 152 -4.28 -12.47 6.65
CA GLN A 152 -5.69 -12.07 6.80
C GLN A 152 -6.14 -11.18 5.64
N HIS A 153 -5.26 -10.30 5.17
CA HIS A 153 -5.52 -9.45 4.00
C HIS A 153 -5.66 -10.28 2.71
N ASP A 154 -4.75 -11.21 2.45
CA ASP A 154 -4.80 -12.14 1.32
C ASP A 154 -6.07 -13.02 1.33
N GLU A 155 -6.58 -13.35 2.52
CA GLU A 155 -7.79 -14.17 2.73
C GLU A 155 -9.10 -13.35 2.68
N CYS A 156 -9.06 -12.08 2.27
CA CYS A 156 -10.24 -11.25 2.13
C CYS A 156 -11.33 -11.92 1.27
N PRO A 157 -12.59 -12.00 1.72
CA PRO A 157 -13.66 -12.65 0.97
C PRO A 157 -13.99 -11.98 -0.37
N ASP A 158 -13.86 -10.65 -0.39
CA ASP A 158 -14.26 -9.80 -1.50
C ASP A 158 -13.02 -9.20 -2.16
N THR A 159 -12.62 -9.81 -3.27
CA THR A 159 -11.45 -9.39 -4.07
C THR A 159 -11.79 -9.23 -5.55
N ILE A 160 -11.00 -8.44 -6.25
CA ILE A 160 -10.95 -8.35 -7.71
C ILE A 160 -9.49 -8.57 -8.12
N VAL A 161 -9.19 -9.79 -8.54
CA VAL A 161 -7.87 -10.23 -8.98
C VAL A 161 -7.73 -10.03 -10.48
N GLU A 162 -8.81 -10.28 -11.22
CA GLU A 162 -8.83 -10.27 -12.67
C GLU A 162 -10.15 -9.72 -13.22
N ARG A 163 -10.18 -9.45 -14.53
CA ARG A 163 -11.31 -8.75 -15.17
C ARG A 163 -12.65 -9.46 -15.00
N ARG A 164 -12.67 -10.80 -14.95
CA ARG A 164 -13.91 -11.58 -14.78
C ARG A 164 -14.54 -11.40 -13.39
N ASP A 165 -13.77 -11.02 -12.37
CA ASP A 165 -14.28 -10.84 -11.01
C ASP A 165 -15.29 -9.70 -10.90
N TYR A 166 -15.22 -8.71 -11.79
CA TYR A 166 -16.19 -7.61 -11.84
C TYR A 166 -17.63 -8.09 -12.04
N GLN A 167 -17.85 -9.30 -12.55
CA GLN A 167 -19.20 -9.89 -12.68
C GLN A 167 -19.89 -10.09 -11.31
N ARG A 168 -19.14 -10.13 -10.21
CA ARG A 168 -19.67 -10.23 -8.84
C ARG A 168 -20.15 -8.87 -8.28
N TYR A 169 -19.72 -7.77 -8.88
CA TYR A 169 -19.93 -6.41 -8.37
C TYR A 169 -20.64 -5.57 -9.43
N GLU A 170 -21.96 -5.73 -9.50
CA GLU A 170 -22.82 -5.05 -10.49
C GLU A 170 -22.57 -3.53 -10.49
N ASP A 171 -22.45 -2.97 -11.70
CA ASP A 171 -22.22 -1.55 -11.98
C ASP A 171 -20.95 -0.93 -11.35
N LEU A 172 -20.04 -1.73 -10.77
CA LEU A 172 -18.74 -1.22 -10.33
C LEU A 172 -17.93 -0.74 -11.55
N PRO A 173 -17.51 0.54 -11.61
CA PRO A 173 -16.73 1.04 -12.73
C PRO A 173 -15.42 0.29 -12.88
N TYR A 174 -15.08 -0.10 -14.11
CA TYR A 174 -13.80 -0.76 -14.38
C TYR A 174 -12.63 0.18 -14.05
N LYS A 175 -11.66 -0.32 -13.27
CA LYS A 175 -10.43 0.40 -12.92
C LYS A 175 -9.23 -0.48 -13.24
N PRO A 176 -8.32 -0.07 -14.15
CA PRO A 176 -7.14 -0.89 -14.46
C PRO A 176 -6.28 -1.09 -13.21
N GLN A 177 -5.79 -2.31 -13.04
CA GLN A 177 -5.09 -2.74 -11.83
C GLN A 177 -3.90 -3.62 -12.16
N ILE A 178 -2.78 -3.41 -11.46
CA ILE A 178 -1.60 -4.29 -11.51
C ILE A 178 -1.50 -5.16 -10.24
N PHE A 179 -2.28 -4.84 -9.21
CA PHE A 179 -2.39 -5.58 -7.96
C PHE A 179 -3.86 -5.94 -7.69
N THR A 180 -4.09 -6.95 -6.87
CA THR A 180 -5.42 -7.33 -6.40
C THR A 180 -6.09 -6.12 -5.72
N ARG A 181 -7.37 -5.89 -6.03
CA ARG A 181 -8.20 -4.94 -5.29
C ARG A 181 -9.02 -5.70 -4.26
N LEU A 182 -9.13 -5.12 -3.08
CA LEU A 182 -9.87 -5.70 -1.97
C LEU A 182 -10.99 -4.76 -1.54
N ARG A 183 -11.96 -5.31 -0.83
CA ARG A 183 -12.99 -4.51 -0.20
C ARG A 183 -12.38 -3.60 0.87
N CYS A 184 -12.93 -2.40 1.02
CA CYS A 184 -12.37 -1.37 1.90
C CYS A 184 -12.17 -1.82 3.35
N ASN A 185 -13.06 -2.65 3.90
CA ASN A 185 -12.90 -3.20 5.25
C ASN A 185 -11.64 -4.07 5.41
N CYS A 186 -11.25 -4.83 4.39
CA CYS A 186 -10.03 -5.63 4.43
C CYS A 186 -8.78 -4.74 4.46
N ASP A 187 -8.77 -3.65 3.69
CA ASP A 187 -7.69 -2.64 3.76
C ASP A 187 -7.69 -1.92 5.11
N VAL A 188 -8.87 -1.74 5.72
CA VAL A 188 -9.01 -1.17 7.06
C VAL A 188 -8.36 -2.02 8.12
N GLU A 189 -8.77 -3.28 8.18
CA GLU A 189 -8.25 -4.26 9.11
C GLU A 189 -6.75 -4.47 8.91
N PHE A 190 -6.29 -4.54 7.66
CA PHE A 190 -4.87 -4.72 7.34
C PHE A 190 -4.00 -3.58 7.88
N LEU A 191 -4.33 -2.34 7.56
CA LEU A 191 -3.53 -1.20 7.98
C LEU A 191 -3.61 -0.98 9.50
N SER A 192 -4.77 -1.24 10.11
CA SER A 192 -4.92 -1.22 11.57
C SER A 192 -4.07 -2.32 12.24
N CYS A 193 -4.04 -3.53 11.66
CA CYS A 193 -3.24 -4.64 12.16
C CYS A 193 -1.74 -4.30 12.16
N LEU A 194 -1.23 -3.72 11.05
CA LEU A 194 0.15 -3.25 10.98
C LEU A 194 0.44 -2.15 12.00
N GLN A 195 -0.47 -1.18 12.12
CA GLN A 195 -0.34 -0.09 13.10
C GLN A 195 -0.30 -0.62 14.53
N ASN A 196 -1.10 -1.63 14.87
CA ASN A 196 -1.09 -2.21 16.21
C ASN A 196 0.23 -2.95 16.52
N ILE A 197 0.91 -3.48 15.51
CA ILE A 197 2.24 -4.07 15.67
C ILE A 197 3.30 -2.98 15.91
N SER A 198 3.19 -1.83 15.23
CA SER A 198 4.01 -0.64 15.51
C SER A 198 5.53 -0.88 15.45
N THR A 199 6.01 -1.66 14.48
CA THR A 199 7.45 -1.83 14.20
C THR A 199 7.87 -1.08 12.94
N PHE A 200 9.17 -0.86 12.76
CA PHE A 200 9.72 -0.30 11.51
C PHE A 200 9.30 -1.13 10.28
N PHE A 201 9.38 -2.46 10.35
CA PHE A 201 8.99 -3.30 9.21
C PHE A 201 7.49 -3.23 8.92
N SER A 202 6.63 -3.21 9.95
CA SER A 202 5.18 -3.04 9.74
C SER A 202 4.84 -1.67 9.11
N TYR A 203 5.57 -0.62 9.48
CA TYR A 203 5.47 0.70 8.85
C TYR A 203 5.88 0.63 7.38
N ALA A 204 7.02 -0.01 7.08
CA ALA A 204 7.50 -0.16 5.72
C ALA A 204 6.49 -0.91 4.83
N VAL A 205 5.87 -1.98 5.34
CA VAL A 205 4.79 -2.69 4.64
C VAL A 205 3.59 -1.77 4.36
N ALA A 206 3.11 -1.02 5.37
CA ALA A 206 2.02 -0.07 5.20
C ALA A 206 2.37 1.04 4.20
N TRP A 207 3.61 1.53 4.24
CA TRP A 207 4.12 2.57 3.33
C TRP A 207 4.11 2.06 1.89
N ILE A 208 4.71 0.90 1.64
CA ILE A 208 4.76 0.28 0.32
C ILE A 208 3.33 0.05 -0.20
N TYR A 209 2.47 -0.57 0.61
CA TYR A 209 1.09 -0.84 0.22
C TYR A 209 0.35 0.43 -0.19
N THR A 210 0.42 1.48 0.64
CA THR A 210 -0.30 2.74 0.38
C THR A 210 0.29 3.57 -0.76
N LYS A 211 1.54 3.32 -1.19
CA LYS A 211 2.10 3.91 -2.41
C LYS A 211 1.64 3.23 -3.69
N PHE A 212 1.37 1.93 -3.66
CA PHE A 212 0.98 1.16 -4.85
C PHE A 212 -0.53 0.94 -4.97
N GLN A 213 -1.24 0.95 -3.85
CA GLN A 213 -2.69 0.86 -3.77
C GLN A 213 -3.26 2.20 -3.32
N HIS A 214 -4.11 2.81 -4.14
CA HIS A 214 -4.79 4.06 -3.79
C HIS A 214 -6.28 3.87 -3.53
N ASN A 215 -6.88 2.79 -4.04
CA ASN A 215 -8.32 2.58 -3.96
C ASN A 215 -8.70 1.15 -3.58
N CYS A 216 -9.76 1.07 -2.80
CA CYS A 216 -10.54 -0.12 -2.47
C CYS A 216 -11.97 0.05 -3.01
N PHE A 217 -12.78 -1.01 -2.98
CA PHE A 217 -14.19 -0.93 -3.37
C PHE A 217 -15.11 -1.28 -2.19
N ASP A 218 -16.30 -0.72 -2.16
CA ASP A 218 -17.33 -1.08 -1.18
C ASP A 218 -18.75 -0.83 -1.71
N TYR A 219 -19.74 -1.40 -1.02
CA TYR A 219 -21.16 -1.30 -1.35
C TYR A 219 -21.83 -0.23 -0.48
N GLU A 220 -21.98 0.97 -1.03
CA GLU A 220 -22.49 2.13 -0.30
C GLU A 220 -23.40 3.01 -1.17
N HIS A 221 -24.17 3.89 -0.53
CA HIS A 221 -24.98 4.91 -1.16
C HIS A 221 -24.15 5.75 -2.15
N PRO A 222 -24.77 6.25 -3.25
CA PRO A 222 -24.05 7.00 -4.27
C PRO A 222 -23.25 8.16 -3.67
N VAL A 223 -21.94 8.17 -3.93
CA VAL A 223 -21.06 9.28 -3.52
C VAL A 223 -21.48 10.52 -4.28
N MET A 224 -21.75 11.61 -3.57
CA MET A 224 -22.04 12.91 -4.16
C MET A 224 -20.77 13.73 -4.29
N GLU A 225 -20.01 13.83 -3.20
CA GLU A 225 -18.78 14.60 -3.16
C GLU A 225 -17.85 14.11 -2.04
N CYS A 226 -16.63 14.62 -2.09
CA CYS A 226 -15.64 14.46 -1.05
C CYS A 226 -15.54 15.78 -0.27
N THR A 227 -16.02 15.80 0.96
CA THR A 227 -16.14 17.01 1.79
C THR A 227 -14.82 17.39 2.47
N ALA A 228 -13.94 16.41 2.70
CA ALA A 228 -12.62 16.61 3.27
C ALA A 228 -11.55 15.89 2.46
N LYS A 229 -10.48 16.60 2.09
CA LYS A 229 -9.37 16.07 1.29
C LYS A 229 -8.02 16.35 1.92
N LYS A 230 -7.04 15.50 1.61
CA LYS A 230 -5.66 15.69 2.04
C LYS A 230 -4.67 15.31 0.95
N ASN A 231 -3.71 16.20 0.72
CA ASN A 231 -2.63 15.95 -0.21
C ASN A 231 -1.59 14.99 0.39
N ASP A 232 -1.16 14.00 -0.39
CA ASP A 232 -0.24 12.96 0.07
C ASP A 232 1.25 13.30 -0.04
N GLY A 233 1.58 14.50 -0.53
CA GLY A 233 2.93 15.05 -0.57
C GLY A 233 3.90 14.35 -1.53
N LEU A 234 3.54 13.21 -2.14
CA LEU A 234 4.44 12.45 -3.00
C LEU A 234 4.01 12.46 -4.48
N PHE A 235 2.71 12.62 -4.79
CA PHE A 235 2.25 12.55 -6.19
C PHE A 235 1.12 13.53 -6.56
N THR A 236 0.92 14.62 -5.81
CA THR A 236 -0.10 15.64 -6.12
C THR A 236 -1.54 15.10 -6.24
N ALA A 237 -1.84 13.94 -5.64
CA ALA A 237 -3.19 13.39 -5.60
C ALA A 237 -3.79 13.64 -4.21
N ASP A 238 -4.87 14.41 -4.16
CA ASP A 238 -5.64 14.59 -2.94
C ASP A 238 -6.43 13.32 -2.65
N ARG A 239 -6.24 12.73 -1.46
CA ARG A 239 -7.07 11.63 -0.95
C ARG A 239 -8.30 12.17 -0.27
N CYS A 240 -9.43 11.51 -0.47
CA CYS A 240 -10.64 11.80 0.25
C CYS A 240 -10.62 11.22 1.67
N LEU A 241 -10.90 12.05 2.65
CA LEU A 241 -11.02 11.66 4.06
C LEU A 241 -12.49 11.50 4.47
N THR A 242 -13.41 12.19 3.80
CA THR A 242 -14.84 12.13 4.13
C THR A 242 -15.66 12.20 2.85
N TYR A 243 -16.45 11.15 2.61
CA TYR A 243 -17.36 11.05 1.48
C TYR A 243 -18.77 11.38 1.94
N MET A 244 -19.41 12.37 1.32
CA MET A 244 -20.84 12.60 1.50
C MET A 244 -21.62 11.74 0.49
N VAL A 245 -22.54 10.93 1.00
CA VAL A 245 -23.32 9.98 0.18
C VAL A 245 -24.81 10.31 0.21
N ASP A 246 -25.48 10.04 -0.90
CA ASP A 246 -26.92 10.25 -1.04
C ASP A 246 -27.71 9.02 -0.56
N ASN A 247 -28.09 9.02 0.72
CA ASN A 247 -28.88 7.96 1.31
C ASN A 247 -30.36 7.91 0.88
N SER A 248 -30.81 8.78 -0.05
CA SER A 248 -32.11 8.64 -0.70
C SER A 248 -32.12 7.62 -1.85
N HIS A 249 -30.94 7.24 -2.35
CA HIS A 249 -30.78 6.27 -3.44
C HIS A 249 -30.27 4.93 -2.89
N VAL A 250 -30.57 3.81 -3.56
CA VAL A 250 -30.06 2.50 -3.14
C VAL A 250 -28.53 2.42 -3.26
N LYS A 251 -27.91 1.59 -2.41
CA LYS A 251 -26.47 1.36 -2.42
C LYS A 251 -26.01 0.72 -3.74
N ARG A 252 -24.76 0.99 -4.13
CA ARG A 252 -24.10 0.42 -5.31
C ARG A 252 -22.59 0.28 -5.06
N TRP A 253 -21.95 -0.59 -5.83
CA TRP A 253 -20.51 -0.79 -5.75
C TRP A 253 -19.75 0.42 -6.29
N GLN A 254 -18.85 0.99 -5.48
CA GLN A 254 -18.10 2.19 -5.82
C GLN A 254 -16.65 2.08 -5.32
N TRP A 255 -15.78 2.93 -5.86
CA TRP A 255 -14.40 3.05 -5.43
C TRP A 255 -14.27 4.11 -4.35
N PHE A 256 -13.47 3.79 -3.34
CA PHE A 256 -13.07 4.69 -2.25
C PHE A 256 -11.55 4.75 -2.18
N ASP A 257 -11.01 5.83 -1.64
CA ASP A 257 -9.59 5.93 -1.36
C ASP A 257 -9.21 5.03 -0.18
N ILE A 258 -8.04 4.42 -0.22
CA ILE A 258 -7.53 3.70 0.96
C ILE A 258 -6.89 4.71 1.93
N PRO A 259 -6.73 4.33 3.21
CA PRO A 259 -6.25 5.23 4.25
C PRO A 259 -4.90 5.86 3.94
N TYR A 260 -4.77 7.07 4.43
CA TYR A 260 -3.58 7.88 4.28
C TYR A 260 -2.58 7.59 5.39
N LEU A 261 -1.34 7.24 5.04
CA LEU A 261 -0.28 6.97 6.02
C LEU A 261 0.42 8.25 6.53
N SER A 262 0.54 9.29 5.69
CA SER A 262 1.40 10.45 5.99
C SER A 262 0.72 11.62 6.71
N SER A 263 -0.18 11.32 7.65
CA SER A 263 -0.50 12.28 8.70
C SER A 263 -1.03 11.65 9.96
N ASN A 264 -0.13 11.10 10.76
CA ASN A 264 -0.31 11.04 12.21
C ASN A 264 -1.61 10.40 12.70
N LEU A 265 -2.30 9.62 11.85
CA LEU A 265 -3.56 8.90 12.01
C LEU A 265 -3.71 8.07 10.73
N LEU A 266 -3.98 6.77 10.86
CA LEU A 266 -4.62 6.01 9.80
C LEU A 266 -6.05 6.50 9.71
N ILE A 267 -6.25 7.57 8.93
CA ILE A 267 -7.58 8.15 8.70
C ILE A 267 -8.23 7.29 7.63
N PHE A 268 -9.13 6.43 8.08
CA PHE A 268 -10.07 5.74 7.20
C PHE A 268 -11.05 6.76 6.65
N PRO A 269 -11.36 6.73 5.34
CA PRO A 269 -12.37 7.61 4.82
C PRO A 269 -13.70 7.38 5.54
N GLU A 270 -14.23 8.44 6.12
CA GLU A 270 -15.54 8.42 6.76
C GLU A 270 -16.63 8.59 5.70
N VAL A 271 -17.82 8.07 6.01
CA VAL A 271 -19.01 8.23 5.18
C VAL A 271 -20.03 9.04 5.96
N GLU A 272 -20.41 10.19 5.41
CA GLU A 272 -21.45 11.07 5.94
C GLU A 272 -22.71 10.96 5.08
N TYR A 273 -23.86 10.77 5.73
CA TYR A 273 -25.14 10.68 5.04
C TYR A 273 -25.75 12.07 4.86
N ARG A 274 -26.19 12.37 3.62
CA ARG A 274 -26.83 13.66 3.28
C ARG A 274 -28.04 13.98 4.16
N TYR A 275 -28.90 12.99 4.36
CA TYR A 275 -30.11 13.13 5.14
C TYR A 275 -29.93 12.40 6.46
N GLU A 276 -30.20 13.08 7.58
CA GLU A 276 -30.30 12.39 8.86
C GLU A 276 -31.37 11.30 8.76
N LEU A 277 -31.00 10.07 9.09
CA LEU A 277 -31.96 8.98 9.16
C LEU A 277 -32.93 9.30 10.30
N ASP A 278 -34.15 9.71 9.96
CA ASP A 278 -35.22 9.79 10.95
C ASP A 278 -35.64 8.36 11.32
N TRP A 279 -34.92 7.79 12.28
CA TRP A 279 -35.14 6.45 12.81
C TRP A 279 -36.58 6.25 13.30
N PHE A 280 -37.27 7.33 13.67
CA PHE A 280 -38.66 7.28 14.08
C PHE A 280 -39.55 6.80 12.91
N ASN A 281 -39.43 7.41 11.73
CA ASN A 281 -40.25 7.02 10.59
C ASN A 281 -39.89 5.62 10.06
N ILE A 282 -38.60 5.26 10.03
CA ILE A 282 -38.15 3.94 9.53
C ILE A 282 -38.65 2.78 10.43
N LEU A 283 -38.63 2.96 11.76
CA LEU A 283 -39.08 1.93 12.69
C LEU A 283 -40.61 1.80 12.76
N PHE A 284 -41.34 2.88 12.51
CA PHE A 284 -42.80 2.91 12.66
C PHE A 284 -43.60 2.79 11.35
N ASP A 285 -43.02 3.08 10.16
CA ASP A 285 -43.69 2.84 8.86
C ASP A 285 -43.78 1.35 8.50
N ARG A 286 -42.93 0.48 9.07
CA ARG A 286 -43.08 -0.97 8.93
C ARG A 286 -44.38 -1.52 9.53
N LYS A 287 -45.10 -0.73 10.34
CA LYS A 287 -46.40 -1.12 10.92
C LYS A 287 -47.61 -0.58 10.14
N VAL A 288 -47.42 0.27 9.13
CA VAL A 288 -48.52 0.85 8.34
C VAL A 288 -48.49 0.34 6.90
N SER A 289 -48.46 -0.99 6.74
CA SER A 289 -48.81 -1.61 5.46
C SER A 289 -49.53 -2.94 5.68
N LYS A 290 -50.81 -2.83 6.07
CA LYS A 290 -51.90 -3.79 5.74
C LYS A 290 -53.24 -3.27 6.26
N PRO A 291 -54.23 -2.98 5.40
CA PRO A 291 -55.57 -3.52 5.57
C PRO A 291 -55.60 -5.03 5.23
#